data_AF-A0A7X6XKZ2-F1
#
_entry.id   AF-A0A7X6XKZ2-F1
#
_cell.length_a   1.000
_cell.length_b   1.000
_cell.length_c   1.000
_cell.angle_alpha   90.00
_cell.angle_beta   90.00
_cell.angle_gamma   90.00
#
_symmetry.space_group_name_H-M   'P 1'
#
loop_
_entity.id
_entity.type
_entity.pdbx_description
1 polymer ?
#
loop_
_entity_poly.entity_id
_entity_poly.type
_entity_poly.pdbx_seq_one_letter_code
_entity_poly.pdbx_strand_id
1 'polypeptide(L)'
;MSAEMHCNRRETLEDYLDGRLEGAAAAAARTHLRHCPECARAEAARADLDAAFASLPRHDPGPEFTRAVMASVRALPAPAPSSRARLRLSRWELACLAGLYATVALLLLPAAGWLSRAPLGYWWSRAVETAQRPVAAALARLEALAALDWVPSGRLPADAAVVTALVAAVALVLLARLPLSGAPRHPAR
;
A
#
# COMPACT_ATOMS: atom_id res chain seq x y z
N MET A 1 -39.60 -0.50 10.31
CA MET A 1 -38.27 0.08 10.61
C MET A 1 -37.24 -1.00 10.32
N SER A 2 -36.79 -1.09 9.07
CA SER A 2 -35.79 -2.07 8.65
C SER A 2 -34.42 -1.52 8.99
N ALA A 3 -33.64 -2.29 9.74
CA ALA A 3 -32.25 -1.99 10.00
C ALA A 3 -31.49 -1.96 8.67
N GLU A 4 -30.98 -0.80 8.28
CA GLU A 4 -29.95 -0.65 7.26
C GLU A 4 -28.67 -1.33 7.76
N MET A 5 -28.57 -2.64 7.57
CA MET A 5 -27.31 -3.36 7.70
C MET A 5 -26.49 -3.08 6.44
N HIS A 6 -25.77 -1.95 6.44
CA HIS A 6 -24.88 -1.57 5.36
C HIS A 6 -23.91 -2.72 5.04
N CYS A 7 -24.10 -3.39 3.90
CA CYS A 7 -23.19 -4.41 3.43
C CYS A 7 -21.84 -3.74 3.05
N ASN A 8 -20.79 -4.03 3.82
CA ASN A 8 -19.44 -3.47 3.65
C ASN A 8 -18.68 -4.01 2.41
N ARG A 9 -19.34 -4.68 1.45
CA ARG A 9 -18.71 -5.27 0.25
C ARG A 9 -19.20 -4.69 -1.07
N ARG A 10 -19.78 -3.47 -1.07
CA ARG A 10 -20.28 -2.83 -2.30
C ARG A 10 -19.21 -2.67 -3.38
N GLU A 11 -17.99 -2.31 -3.01
CA GLU A 11 -16.90 -2.12 -4.00
C GLU A 11 -16.50 -3.43 -4.68
N THR A 12 -16.36 -4.51 -3.91
CA THR A 12 -16.08 -5.84 -4.45
C THR A 12 -17.21 -6.35 -5.35
N LEU A 13 -18.45 -5.94 -5.06
CA LEU A 13 -19.59 -6.27 -5.92
C LEU A 13 -19.51 -5.55 -7.25
N GLU A 14 -19.14 -4.26 -7.29
CA GLU A 14 -18.98 -3.52 -8.54
C GLU A 14 -17.88 -4.12 -9.42
N ASP A 15 -16.72 -4.46 -8.84
CA ASP A 15 -15.66 -5.16 -9.56
C ASP A 15 -16.11 -6.53 -10.11
N TYR A 16 -16.94 -7.27 -9.36
CA TYR A 16 -17.53 -8.52 -9.82
C TYR A 16 -18.48 -8.31 -11.00
N LEU A 17 -19.39 -7.32 -10.89
CA LEU A 17 -20.39 -7.01 -11.92
C LEU A 17 -19.74 -6.47 -13.21
N ASP A 18 -18.62 -5.76 -13.09
CA ASP A 18 -17.84 -5.29 -14.23
C ASP A 18 -16.90 -6.38 -14.82
N GLY A 19 -16.90 -7.60 -14.25
CA GLY A 19 -16.07 -8.70 -14.72
C GLY A 19 -14.58 -8.55 -14.42
N ARG A 20 -14.20 -7.69 -13.47
CA ARG A 20 -12.80 -7.41 -13.08
C ARG A 20 -12.24 -8.43 -12.09
N LEU A 21 -13.10 -9.21 -11.43
CA LEU A 21 -12.69 -10.27 -10.49
C LEU A 21 -12.59 -11.62 -11.21
N GLU A 22 -11.53 -12.36 -10.89
CA GLU A 22 -11.29 -13.70 -11.41
C GLU A 22 -11.04 -14.72 -10.27
N GLY A 23 -11.13 -16.01 -10.61
CA GLY A 23 -10.78 -17.11 -9.71
C GLY A 23 -11.51 -17.08 -8.36
N ALA A 24 -10.75 -17.17 -7.28
CA ALA A 24 -11.28 -17.26 -5.91
C ALA A 24 -12.09 -16.01 -5.51
N ALA A 25 -11.69 -14.82 -5.97
CA ALA A 25 -12.37 -13.57 -5.66
C ALA A 25 -13.78 -13.53 -6.28
N ALA A 26 -13.91 -13.95 -7.54
CA ALA A 26 -15.20 -14.05 -8.22
C ALA A 26 -16.12 -15.11 -7.56
N ALA A 27 -15.57 -16.24 -7.13
CA ALA A 27 -16.32 -17.27 -6.44
C ALA A 27 -16.85 -16.79 -5.06
N ALA A 28 -16.04 -16.03 -4.33
CA ALA A 28 -16.44 -15.42 -3.07
C ALA A 28 -17.56 -14.36 -3.25
N ALA A 29 -17.45 -13.50 -4.28
CA ALA A 29 -18.48 -12.52 -4.61
C ALA A 29 -19.81 -13.19 -5.01
N ARG A 30 -19.75 -14.23 -5.86
CA ARG A 30 -20.93 -15.03 -6.24
C ARG A 30 -21.60 -15.70 -5.04
N THR A 31 -20.80 -16.18 -4.10
CA THR A 31 -21.33 -16.79 -2.86
C THR A 31 -21.99 -15.75 -1.98
N HIS A 32 -21.41 -14.56 -1.87
CA HIS A 32 -22.02 -13.45 -1.15
C HIS A 32 -23.35 -13.02 -1.76
N LEU A 33 -23.44 -12.92 -3.08
CA LEU A 33 -24.69 -12.58 -3.79
C LEU A 33 -25.83 -13.55 -3.48
N ARG A 34 -25.52 -14.85 -3.32
CA ARG A 34 -26.53 -15.85 -2.94
C ARG A 34 -27.06 -15.71 -1.52
N HIS A 35 -26.32 -15.03 -0.64
CA HIS A 35 -26.65 -14.93 0.79
C HIS A 35 -27.03 -13.51 1.23
N CYS A 36 -26.72 -12.47 0.45
CA CYS A 36 -27.05 -11.09 0.76
C CYS A 36 -28.18 -10.58 -0.15
N PRO A 37 -29.42 -10.40 0.38
CA PRO A 37 -30.56 -9.96 -0.42
C PRO A 37 -30.45 -8.51 -0.90
N GLU A 38 -29.61 -7.67 -0.27
CA GLU A 38 -29.33 -6.32 -0.75
C GLU A 38 -28.48 -6.34 -2.02
N CYS A 39 -27.38 -7.11 -1.99
CA CYS A 39 -26.50 -7.27 -3.14
C CYS A 39 -27.21 -7.97 -4.32
N ALA A 40 -28.06 -8.97 -4.04
CA ALA A 40 -28.86 -9.63 -5.08
C ALA A 40 -29.85 -8.65 -5.76
N ARG A 41 -30.49 -7.76 -4.99
CA ARG A 41 -31.35 -6.71 -5.56
C ARG A 41 -30.55 -5.71 -6.41
N ALA A 42 -29.34 -5.35 -5.99
CA ALA A 42 -28.47 -4.47 -6.78
C ALA A 42 -28.03 -5.11 -8.09
N GLU A 43 -27.68 -6.40 -8.09
CA GLU A 43 -27.37 -7.17 -9.30
C GLU A 43 -28.57 -7.23 -10.25
N ALA A 44 -29.77 -7.52 -9.74
CA ALA A 44 -30.99 -7.55 -10.55
C ALA A 44 -31.31 -6.18 -11.17
N ALA A 45 -31.23 -5.11 -10.39
CA ALA A 45 -31.45 -3.74 -10.89
C ALA A 45 -30.44 -3.37 -11.99
N ARG A 46 -29.19 -3.82 -11.88
CA ARG A 46 -28.19 -3.62 -12.92
C ARG A 46 -28.51 -4.44 -14.18
N ALA A 47 -28.89 -5.71 -14.04
CA ALA A 47 -29.28 -6.54 -15.16
C ALA A 47 -30.47 -5.95 -15.93
N ASP A 48 -31.43 -5.34 -15.23
CA ASP A 48 -32.55 -4.61 -15.84
C ASP A 48 -32.08 -3.39 -16.65
N LEU A 49 -31.13 -2.60 -16.10
CA LEU A 49 -30.52 -1.49 -16.82
C LEU A 49 -29.75 -1.95 -18.06
N ASP A 50 -28.96 -3.02 -17.94
CA ASP A 50 -28.21 -3.59 -19.06
C ASP A 50 -29.16 -4.08 -20.17
N ALA A 51 -30.28 -4.71 -19.80
CA ALA A 51 -31.32 -5.10 -20.74
C ALA A 51 -31.99 -3.89 -21.41
N ALA A 52 -32.27 -2.83 -20.65
CA ALA A 52 -32.82 -1.58 -21.18
C ALA A 52 -31.85 -0.92 -22.17
N PHE A 53 -30.55 -0.84 -21.84
CA PHE A 53 -29.53 -0.32 -22.75
C PHE A 53 -29.38 -1.19 -24.01
N ALA A 54 -29.44 -2.52 -23.88
CA ALA A 54 -29.39 -3.42 -25.02
C ALA A 54 -30.58 -3.25 -25.97
N SER A 55 -31.73 -2.78 -25.47
CA SER A 55 -32.93 -2.51 -26.27
C SER A 55 -32.88 -1.17 -27.03
N LEU A 56 -31.96 -0.27 -26.69
CA LEU A 56 -31.85 1.01 -27.37
C LEU A 56 -31.42 0.84 -28.83
N PRO A 57 -31.99 1.62 -29.76
CA PRO A 57 -31.51 1.66 -31.14
C PRO A 57 -30.02 2.00 -31.17
N ARG A 58 -29.22 1.16 -31.81
CA ARG A 58 -27.81 1.49 -32.08
C ARG A 58 -27.76 2.59 -33.12
N HIS A 59 -27.46 3.80 -32.67
CA HIS A 59 -27.21 4.91 -33.58
C HIS A 59 -25.75 4.85 -34.03
N ASP A 60 -25.54 4.62 -35.33
CA ASP A 60 -24.22 4.80 -35.95
C ASP A 60 -24.08 6.27 -36.36
N PRO A 61 -23.21 7.06 -35.70
CA PRO A 61 -23.02 8.47 -36.03
C PRO A 61 -22.30 8.69 -37.37
N GLY A 62 -21.89 7.60 -38.04
CA GLY A 62 -21.28 7.62 -39.36
C GLY A 62 -19.78 7.91 -39.35
N PRO A 63 -19.12 7.78 -40.52
CA PRO A 63 -17.68 7.90 -40.63
C PRO A 63 -17.17 9.32 -40.36
N GLU A 64 -17.94 10.36 -40.70
CA GLU A 64 -17.52 11.76 -40.46
C GLU A 64 -17.35 12.07 -38.98
N PHE A 65 -18.30 11.64 -38.15
CA PHE A 65 -18.21 11.82 -36.71
C PHE A 65 -16.98 11.12 -36.14
N THR A 66 -16.74 9.88 -36.55
CA THR A 66 -15.57 9.10 -36.13
C THR A 66 -14.27 9.80 -36.54
N ARG A 67 -14.20 10.32 -37.77
CA ARG A 67 -13.03 11.10 -38.25
C ARG A 67 -12.82 12.37 -37.44
N ALA A 68 -13.88 13.12 -37.14
CA ALA A 68 -13.83 14.33 -36.35
C ALA A 68 -13.34 14.07 -34.91
N VAL A 69 -13.93 13.08 -34.22
CA VAL A 69 -13.53 12.69 -32.86
C VAL A 69 -12.06 12.25 -32.83
N MET A 70 -11.65 11.39 -33.77
CA MET A 70 -10.26 10.93 -33.83
C MET A 70 -9.28 12.05 -34.17
N ALA A 71 -9.68 13.05 -34.96
CA ALA A 71 -8.88 14.25 -35.18
C ALA A 71 -8.73 15.06 -33.89
N SER A 72 -9.80 15.24 -33.11
CA SER A 72 -9.75 15.88 -31.79
C SER A 72 -8.85 15.12 -30.81
N VAL A 73 -8.94 13.79 -30.78
CA VAL A 73 -8.08 12.93 -29.93
C VAL A 73 -6.60 13.07 -30.29
N ARG A 74 -6.27 13.18 -31.58
CA ARG A 74 -4.88 13.42 -32.02
C ARG A 74 -4.39 14.84 -31.76
N ALA A 75 -5.31 15.80 -31.70
CA ALA A 75 -4.99 17.20 -31.39
C ALA A 75 -4.81 17.44 -29.88
N LEU A 76 -5.28 16.53 -29.02
CA LEU A 76 -4.97 16.58 -27.59
C LEU A 76 -3.45 16.51 -27.41
N PRO A 77 -2.88 17.37 -26.56
CA PRO A 77 -1.46 17.32 -26.26
C PRO A 77 -1.12 15.92 -25.79
N ALA A 78 0.00 15.37 -26.29
CA ALA A 78 0.49 14.08 -25.82
C ALA A 78 0.53 14.13 -24.28
N PRO A 79 0.02 13.10 -23.58
CA PRO A 79 0.07 13.08 -22.13
C PRO A 79 1.51 13.38 -21.73
N ALA A 80 1.71 14.46 -20.98
CA ALA A 80 3.02 14.83 -20.47
C ALA A 80 3.64 13.55 -19.92
N PRO A 81 4.92 13.25 -20.22
CA PRO A 81 5.54 12.02 -19.77
C PRO A 81 5.24 11.90 -18.29
N SER A 82 4.39 10.93 -17.93
CA SER A 82 3.96 10.75 -16.55
C SER A 82 5.22 10.79 -15.71
N SER A 83 5.22 11.40 -14.53
CA SER A 83 6.38 11.43 -13.62
C SER A 83 6.97 10.04 -13.27
N ARG A 84 6.40 8.96 -13.82
CA ARG A 84 7.03 7.65 -14.09
C ARG A 84 7.98 7.63 -15.29
N ALA A 85 8.42 8.76 -15.83
CA ALA A 85 9.74 8.91 -16.41
C ALA A 85 10.65 8.48 -15.27
N ARG A 86 10.88 7.15 -15.24
CA ARG A 86 11.64 6.45 -14.22
C ARG A 86 12.80 7.37 -13.95
N LEU A 87 13.02 7.70 -12.69
CA LEU A 87 14.34 8.06 -12.23
C LEU A 87 15.22 6.88 -12.65
N ARG A 88 15.66 6.91 -13.92
CA ARG A 88 16.69 6.08 -14.49
C ARG A 88 17.93 6.71 -13.90
N LEU A 89 18.06 6.56 -12.59
CA LEU A 89 19.32 6.72 -11.93
C LEU A 89 20.24 5.79 -12.72
N SER A 90 21.22 6.39 -13.37
CA SER A 90 22.25 5.64 -14.04
C SER A 90 22.80 4.62 -13.05
N ARG A 91 23.29 3.47 -13.56
CA ARG A 91 23.93 2.47 -12.69
C ARG A 91 25.05 3.10 -11.83
N TRP A 92 25.65 4.19 -12.32
CA TRP A 92 26.62 5.02 -11.61
C TRP A 92 26.02 5.80 -10.44
N GLU A 93 24.87 6.47 -10.61
CA GLU A 93 24.21 7.18 -9.52
C GLU A 93 23.76 6.22 -8.40
N LEU A 94 23.27 5.03 -8.77
CA LEU A 94 22.96 3.97 -7.80
C LEU A 94 24.23 3.49 -7.07
N ALA A 95 25.35 3.33 -7.78
CA ALA A 95 26.62 2.94 -7.18
C ALA A 95 27.16 4.03 -6.23
N CYS A 96 27.04 5.31 -6.60
CA CYS A 96 27.43 6.43 -5.74
C CYS A 96 26.57 6.51 -4.47
N LEU A 97 25.24 6.34 -4.60
CA LEU A 97 24.33 6.30 -3.46
C LEU A 97 24.64 5.12 -2.53
N ALA A 98 24.86 3.93 -3.09
CA ALA A 98 25.24 2.75 -2.31
C ALA A 98 26.59 2.94 -1.61
N GLY A 99 27.58 3.54 -2.27
CA GLY A 99 28.89 3.85 -1.71
C GLY A 99 28.81 4.89 -0.58
N LEU A 100 28.01 5.95 -0.75
CA LEU A 100 27.76 6.94 0.30
C LEU A 100 27.12 6.28 1.52
N TYR A 101 26.09 5.44 1.30
CA TYR A 101 25.40 4.75 2.38
C TYR A 101 26.32 3.78 3.14
N ALA A 102 27.15 3.02 2.42
CA ALA A 102 28.13 2.13 3.02
C ALA A 102 29.16 2.88 3.85
N THR A 103 29.64 4.03 3.35
CA THR A 103 30.60 4.89 4.07
C THR A 103 30.00 5.44 5.36
N VAL A 104 28.76 5.95 5.30
CA VAL A 104 28.04 6.46 6.48
C VAL A 104 27.81 5.33 7.50
N ALA A 105 27.38 4.15 7.06
CA ALA A 105 27.20 3.00 7.94
C ALA A 105 28.52 2.59 8.62
N LEU A 106 29.62 2.56 7.87
CA LEU A 106 30.94 2.22 8.38
C LEU A 106 31.45 3.23 9.42
N LEU A 107 31.16 4.52 9.23
CA LEU A 107 31.49 5.58 10.20
C LEU A 107 30.62 5.52 11.47
N LEU A 108 29.36 5.12 11.35
CA LEU A 108 28.42 5.06 12.47
C LEU A 108 28.60 3.82 13.37
N LEU A 109 29.09 2.70 12.83
CA LEU A 109 29.35 1.46 13.58
C LEU A 109 30.33 1.63 14.78
N PRO A 110 31.51 2.24 14.64
CA PRO A 110 32.42 2.44 15.77
C PRO A 110 31.87 3.47 16.78
N ALA A 111 31.20 4.52 16.31
CA ALA A 111 30.52 5.49 17.17
C ALA A 111 29.40 4.83 18.00
N ALA A 112 28.68 3.88 17.41
CA ALA A 112 27.69 3.06 18.10
C ALA A 112 28.31 2.24 19.24
N GLY A 113 29.43 1.55 18.95
CA GLY A 113 30.14 0.72 19.92
C GLY A 113 30.76 1.54 21.07
N TRP A 114 31.24 2.75 20.77
CA TRP A 114 31.74 3.69 21.78
C TRP A 114 30.62 4.18 22.69
N LEU A 115 29.46 4.56 22.11
CA LEU A 115 28.31 5.05 22.86
C LEU A 115 27.68 3.97 23.76
N SER A 116 27.72 2.69 23.34
CA SER A 116 27.25 1.57 24.17
C SER A 116 28.15 1.26 25.37
N ARG A 117 29.43 1.68 25.34
CA ARG A 117 30.38 1.47 26.44
C ARG A 117 30.46 2.66 27.39
N ALA A 118 29.98 3.82 26.99
CA ALA A 118 29.87 4.98 27.87
C ALA A 118 28.77 4.75 28.93
N PRO A 119 28.92 5.24 30.18
CA PRO A 119 27.90 5.14 31.24
C PRO A 119 26.57 5.84 30.89
N LEU A 120 26.51 6.54 29.76
CA LEU A 120 25.30 7.08 29.13
C LEU A 120 24.38 5.99 28.55
N GLY A 121 24.86 4.76 28.34
CA GLY A 121 24.06 3.66 27.80
C GLY A 121 22.83 3.30 28.65
N TYR A 122 22.93 3.45 29.97
CA TYR A 122 21.80 3.24 30.89
C TYR A 122 20.71 4.32 30.77
N TRP A 123 21.11 5.57 30.52
CA TRP A 123 20.17 6.68 30.31
C TRP A 123 19.54 6.61 28.91
N TRP A 124 20.33 6.18 27.91
CA TRP A 124 19.86 5.98 26.55
C TRP A 124 18.86 4.82 26.45
N SER A 125 19.09 3.69 27.12
CA SER A 125 18.13 2.57 27.10
C SER A 125 16.80 2.97 27.71
N ARG A 126 16.78 3.69 28.85
CA ARG A 126 15.54 4.25 29.41
C ARG A 126 14.87 5.26 28.49
N ALA A 127 15.64 6.15 27.85
CA ALA A 127 15.08 7.14 26.92
C ALA A 127 14.45 6.46 25.69
N VAL A 128 15.12 5.46 25.11
CA VAL A 128 14.61 4.67 23.98
C VAL A 128 13.36 3.89 24.38
N GLU A 129 13.32 3.29 25.57
CA GLU A 129 12.16 2.54 26.06
C GLU A 129 10.94 3.46 26.29
N THR A 130 11.16 4.69 26.77
CA THR A 130 10.10 5.71 26.85
C THR A 130 9.66 6.24 25.49
N ALA A 131 10.58 6.34 24.52
CA ALA A 131 10.28 6.83 23.17
C ALA A 131 9.70 5.75 22.23
N GLN A 132 9.89 4.46 22.51
CA GLN A 132 9.35 3.36 21.69
C GLN A 132 7.85 3.13 21.90
N ARG A 133 7.30 3.45 23.07
CA ARG A 133 5.86 3.32 23.34
C ARG A 133 4.97 4.10 22.36
N PRO A 134 5.21 5.40 22.08
CA PRO A 134 4.39 6.13 21.11
C PRO A 134 4.60 5.62 19.67
N VAL A 135 5.80 5.15 19.32
CA VAL A 135 6.08 4.59 17.98
C VAL A 135 5.37 3.26 17.75
N ALA A 136 5.41 2.36 18.74
CA ALA A 136 4.67 1.10 18.69
C ALA A 136 3.15 1.34 18.62
N ALA A 137 2.65 2.32 19.38
CA ALA A 137 1.24 2.72 19.33
C ALA A 137 0.87 3.33 17.97
N ALA A 138 1.75 4.11 17.34
CA ALA A 138 1.55 4.68 16.01
C ALA A 138 1.59 3.61 14.91
N LEU A 139 2.51 2.66 14.99
CA LEU A 139 2.59 1.52 14.07
C LEU A 139 1.36 0.61 14.18
N ALA A 140 0.92 0.28 15.40
CA ALA A 140 -0.32 -0.46 15.59
C ALA A 140 -1.54 0.30 15.06
N ARG A 141 -1.55 1.63 15.14
CA ARG A 141 -2.59 2.49 14.53
C ARG A 141 -2.52 2.45 13.00
N LEU A 142 -1.33 2.47 12.42
CA LEU A 142 -1.13 2.37 10.97
C LEU A 142 -1.49 0.98 10.44
N GLU A 143 -1.13 -0.09 11.16
CA GLU A 143 -1.57 -1.46 10.84
C GLU A 143 -3.09 -1.59 10.96
N ALA A 144 -3.71 -1.01 12.00
CA ALA A 144 -5.16 -0.97 12.11
C ALA A 144 -5.81 -0.19 10.96
N LEU A 145 -5.22 0.95 10.54
CA LEU A 145 -5.68 1.72 9.39
C LEU A 145 -5.43 1.00 8.05
N ALA A 146 -4.39 0.16 7.95
CA ALA A 146 -4.12 -0.68 6.79
C ALA A 146 -5.01 -1.93 6.75
N ALA A 147 -5.40 -2.47 7.91
CA ALA A 147 -6.33 -3.58 8.05
C ALA A 147 -7.79 -3.16 7.89
N LEU A 148 -8.12 -1.88 8.12
CA LEU A 148 -9.30 -1.24 7.52
C LEU A 148 -9.01 -1.09 6.02
N ASP A 149 -9.33 -2.14 5.29
CA ASP A 149 -9.09 -2.47 3.87
C ASP A 149 -9.54 -1.40 2.83
N TRP A 150 -9.14 -0.14 3.00
CA TRP A 150 -9.42 0.96 2.07
C TRP A 150 -8.13 1.46 1.40
N VAL A 151 -7.67 0.71 0.39
CA VAL A 151 -6.85 1.25 -0.69
C VAL A 151 -7.46 0.77 -2.03
N PRO A 152 -8.50 1.44 -2.56
CA PRO A 152 -9.20 1.03 -3.77
C PRO A 152 -8.45 1.39 -5.07
N SER A 153 -7.12 1.34 -5.06
CA SER A 153 -6.34 1.38 -6.30
C SER A 153 -4.94 0.85 -6.02
N GLY A 154 -4.50 -0.17 -6.76
CA GLY A 154 -3.20 -0.85 -6.62
C GLY A 154 -1.99 0.05 -6.89
N ARG A 155 -1.80 1.08 -6.06
CA ARG A 155 -0.68 2.02 -6.03
C ARG A 155 -0.49 2.42 -4.57
N LEU A 156 0.41 1.73 -3.87
CA LEU A 156 1.08 2.38 -2.74
C LEU A 156 1.80 3.61 -3.32
N PRO A 157 1.49 4.83 -2.87
CA PRO A 157 2.21 5.99 -3.33
C PRO A 157 3.68 5.80 -2.89
N ALA A 158 4.63 6.15 -3.76
CA ALA A 158 6.04 5.78 -3.59
C ALA A 158 6.67 6.34 -2.28
N ASP A 159 6.05 7.37 -1.73
CA ASP A 159 6.29 7.95 -0.42
C ASP A 159 5.97 6.99 0.75
N ALA A 160 4.90 6.20 0.67
CA ALA A 160 4.55 5.22 1.71
C ALA A 160 5.62 4.12 1.82
N ALA A 161 6.07 3.56 0.70
CA ALA A 161 7.12 2.54 0.69
C ALA A 161 8.46 3.08 1.21
N VAL A 162 8.78 4.35 0.92
CA VAL A 162 9.97 5.03 1.45
C VAL A 162 9.86 5.24 2.95
N VAL A 163 8.69 5.64 3.46
CA VAL A 163 8.46 5.80 4.91
C VAL A 163 8.54 4.43 5.62
N THR A 164 7.94 3.37 5.07
CA THR A 164 8.04 2.03 5.64
C THR A 164 9.47 1.50 5.62
N ALA A 165 10.22 1.74 4.54
CA ALA A 165 11.62 1.36 4.45
C ALA A 165 12.51 2.14 5.43
N LEU A 166 12.25 3.44 5.63
CA LEU A 166 12.94 4.26 6.62
C LEU A 166 12.65 3.79 8.05
N VAL A 167 11.39 3.50 8.37
CA VAL A 167 10.99 2.99 9.68
C VAL A 167 11.59 1.61 9.94
N ALA A 168 11.58 0.71 8.95
CA ALA A 168 12.19 -0.62 9.05
C ALA A 168 13.72 -0.53 9.21
N ALA A 169 14.38 0.37 8.49
CA ALA A 169 15.83 0.58 8.61
C ALA A 169 16.18 1.13 10.00
N VAL A 170 15.42 2.10 10.52
CA VAL A 170 15.62 2.62 11.88
C VAL A 170 15.36 1.53 12.93
N ALA A 171 14.31 0.72 12.77
CA ALA A 171 14.02 -0.40 13.66
C ALA A 171 15.12 -1.46 13.65
N LEU A 172 15.67 -1.83 12.48
CA LEU A 172 16.80 -2.75 12.35
C LEU A 172 18.07 -2.21 13.01
N VAL A 173 18.37 -0.93 12.85
CA VAL A 173 19.50 -0.29 13.53
C VAL A 173 19.31 -0.30 15.04
N LEU A 174 18.09 -0.07 15.54
CA LEU A 174 17.78 -0.14 16.97
C LEU A 174 17.82 -1.56 17.52
N LEU A 175 17.35 -2.57 16.77
CA LEU A 175 17.39 -3.98 17.18
C LEU A 175 18.81 -4.54 17.16
N ALA A 176 19.63 -4.17 16.18
CA ALA A 176 21.05 -4.52 16.15
C ALA A 176 21.87 -3.89 17.29
N ARG A 177 21.30 -2.90 18.01
CA ARG A 177 21.89 -2.26 19.19
C ARG A 177 21.49 -2.94 20.51
N LEU A 178 20.55 -3.89 20.51
CA LEU A 178 20.20 -4.64 21.71
C LEU A 178 21.30 -5.67 21.99
N PRO A 179 21.95 -5.64 23.17
CA PRO A 179 22.90 -6.66 23.53
C PRO A 179 22.16 -7.99 23.66
N LEU A 180 22.63 -9.03 22.94
CA LEU A 180 22.26 -10.42 23.16
C LEU A 180 22.81 -10.90 24.51
N SER A 181 22.37 -10.28 25.60
CA SER A 181 22.79 -10.59 26.96
C SER A 181 21.75 -11.50 27.60
N GLY A 182 21.95 -12.80 27.40
CA GLY A 182 21.13 -13.85 27.99
C GLY A 182 21.83 -15.21 28.04
N ALA A 183 23.15 -15.26 28.26
CA ALA A 183 23.81 -16.49 28.69
C ALA A 183 23.86 -16.50 30.22
N PRO A 184 23.04 -17.32 30.91
CA PRO A 184 23.11 -17.44 32.35
C PRO A 184 24.48 -18.02 32.73
N ARG A 185 25.28 -17.24 33.45
CA ARG A 185 26.52 -17.75 34.05
C ARG A 185 26.10 -18.66 35.20
N HIS A 186 26.24 -19.96 35.00
CA HIS A 186 26.13 -20.93 36.09
C HIS A 186 27.21 -20.60 37.14
N PRO A 187 26.84 -20.37 38.41
CA PRO A 187 27.83 -20.27 39.48
C PRO A 187 28.45 -21.64 39.69
N ALA A 188 29.78 -21.71 39.52
CA ALA A 188 30.57 -22.88 39.90
C ALA A 188 30.43 -23.12 41.41
N ARG A 189 30.14 -24.38 41.77
CA ARG A 189 30.37 -24.92 43.10
C ARG A 189 31.41 -26.02 42.98
#